data_AF-K6YWS2-F1
#
_entry.id   AF-K6YWS2-F1
#
_cell.length_a   1.000
_cell.length_b   1.000
_cell.length_c   1.000
_cell.angle_alpha   90.00
_cell.angle_beta   90.00
_cell.angle_gamma   90.00
#
_symmetry.space_group_name_H-M   'P 1'
#
loop_
_entity.id
_entity.type
_entity.pdbx_description
1 polymer ?
#
loop_
_entity_poly.entity_id
_entity_poly.type
_entity_poly.pdbx_seq_one_letter_code
_entity_poly.pdbx_strand_id
1 'polypeptide(L)'
;MIIEVRPYDVSIITQPLRDKIELNLDYTNKERLFLHLDWACRFGNVKAILHLKKSLNLGEVPDSFQIIASRLLALEGTFTDGFDNNIKYLLNKRNWNLANCKQGKPSISLKNHCNHYAFDLHCFPVVNNQPQALIKPFDVYSPFKEFNPSVTGPLISIPKLSDFVALTIRCGDEADMELLKYAHMLVTQLIDLLSTSLHVVEISGQSIQEIFISLE
;
A
#
# COMPACT_ATOMS: atom_id res chain seq x y z
N MET A 1 24.62 -33.49 14.35
CA MET A 1 23.29 -33.93 13.89
C MET A 1 22.64 -32.73 13.25
N ILE A 2 22.41 -32.80 11.94
CA ILE A 2 22.04 -31.69 11.05
C ILE A 2 20.56 -31.37 11.28
N ILE A 3 20.22 -30.09 11.47
CA ILE A 3 18.83 -29.62 11.49
C ILE A 3 18.49 -29.21 10.06
N GLU A 4 17.70 -30.02 9.37
CA GLU A 4 17.12 -29.68 8.07
C GLU A 4 16.11 -28.53 8.24
N VAL A 5 16.39 -27.40 7.58
CA VAL A 5 15.43 -26.32 7.39
C VAL A 5 14.60 -26.67 6.17
N ARG A 6 13.30 -26.92 6.37
CA ARG A 6 12.36 -27.13 5.25
C ARG A 6 12.16 -25.81 4.49
N PRO A 7 12.19 -25.82 3.14
CA PRO A 7 11.89 -24.64 2.34
C PRO A 7 10.42 -24.27 2.46
N TYR A 8 10.14 -22.96 2.55
CA TYR A 8 8.79 -22.41 2.54
C TYR A 8 8.08 -22.79 1.23
N ASP A 9 6.92 -23.44 1.35
CA ASP A 9 6.04 -23.80 0.24
C ASP A 9 5.47 -22.53 -0.42
N VAL A 10 5.91 -22.29 -1.65
CA VAL A 10 5.36 -21.28 -2.56
C VAL A 10 4.20 -21.92 -3.31
N SER A 11 3.04 -22.05 -2.65
CA SER A 11 1.80 -22.47 -3.32
C SER A 11 0.57 -22.01 -2.57
N ILE A 12 0.20 -20.74 -2.71
CA ILE A 12 -1.18 -20.29 -2.52
C ILE A 12 -1.54 -19.39 -3.71
N ILE A 13 -1.72 -20.02 -4.88
CA ILE A 13 -2.41 -19.44 -6.04
C ILE A 13 -3.40 -20.49 -6.54
N THR A 14 -4.64 -20.44 -6.04
CA THR A 14 -5.85 -21.12 -6.55
C THR A 14 -7.02 -20.52 -5.76
N GLN A 15 -8.13 -19.99 -6.27
CA GLN A 15 -8.78 -19.86 -7.58
C GLN A 15 -9.76 -18.66 -7.47
N PRO A 16 -10.17 -17.96 -8.55
CA PRO A 16 -11.18 -16.92 -8.43
C PRO A 16 -12.58 -17.52 -8.27
N LEU A 17 -13.29 -17.12 -7.21
CA LEU A 17 -14.71 -17.43 -7.02
C LEU A 17 -15.50 -16.71 -8.13
N ARG A 18 -15.99 -17.48 -9.11
CA ARG A 18 -16.89 -16.96 -10.15
C ARG A 18 -18.31 -16.91 -9.59
N ASP A 19 -18.65 -15.79 -8.97
CA ASP A 19 -20.02 -15.33 -8.93
C ASP A 19 -20.15 -14.12 -9.85
N LYS A 20 -20.81 -14.33 -11.00
CA LYS A 20 -21.30 -13.25 -11.85
C LYS A 20 -22.40 -12.53 -11.07
N ILE A 21 -22.03 -11.49 -10.33
CA ILE A 21 -23.00 -10.49 -9.91
C ILE A 21 -22.88 -9.36 -10.94
N GLU A 22 -23.87 -9.25 -11.83
CA GLU A 22 -24.07 -8.03 -12.62
C GLU A 22 -24.41 -6.90 -11.64
N LEU A 23 -23.36 -6.27 -11.14
CA LEU A 23 -23.43 -5.17 -10.19
C LEU A 23 -23.49 -3.88 -10.98
N ASN A 24 -24.71 -3.49 -11.34
CA ASN A 24 -25.02 -2.09 -11.65
C ASN A 24 -24.95 -1.32 -10.32
N LEU A 25 -23.72 -1.14 -9.81
CA LEU A 25 -23.44 -0.47 -8.55
C LEU A 25 -23.61 1.03 -8.76
N ASP A 26 -24.75 1.53 -8.29
CA ASP A 26 -24.91 2.95 -8.04
C ASP A 26 -24.07 3.29 -6.79
N TYR A 27 -22.89 3.86 -7.03
CA TYR A 27 -21.99 4.29 -5.97
C TYR A 27 -22.49 5.53 -5.23
N THR A 28 -23.60 6.17 -5.64
CA THR A 28 -24.06 7.44 -5.04
C THR A 28 -24.86 7.30 -3.74
N ASN A 29 -25.13 6.07 -3.27
CA ASN A 29 -25.94 5.82 -2.08
C ASN A 29 -25.11 5.36 -0.87
N LYS A 30 -24.84 6.31 0.04
CA LYS A 30 -24.00 6.13 1.26
C LYS A 30 -24.40 4.97 2.17
N GLU A 31 -25.71 4.79 2.41
CA GLU A 31 -26.19 3.75 3.35
C GLU A 31 -25.98 2.33 2.81
N ARG A 32 -26.05 2.15 1.48
CA ARG A 32 -25.76 0.86 0.84
C ARG A 32 -24.27 0.56 0.75
N LEU A 33 -23.44 1.56 0.46
CA LEU A 33 -21.99 1.37 0.34
C LEU A 33 -21.34 0.94 1.67
N PHE A 34 -21.72 1.58 2.77
CA PHE A 34 -21.12 1.33 4.09
C PHE A 34 -21.41 -0.08 4.62
N LEU A 35 -22.55 -0.67 4.23
CA LEU A 35 -22.99 -1.98 4.71
C LEU A 35 -22.64 -3.14 3.77
N HIS A 36 -22.32 -2.88 2.49
CA HIS A 36 -22.22 -3.96 1.48
C HIS A 36 -21.02 -3.93 0.55
N LEU A 37 -20.18 -2.88 0.53
CA LEU A 37 -19.05 -2.87 -0.38
C LEU A 37 -17.89 -3.71 0.18
N ASP A 38 -17.75 -4.93 -0.34
CA ASP A 38 -16.60 -5.79 -0.06
C ASP A 38 -15.32 -5.17 -0.64
N TRP A 39 -14.37 -4.82 0.22
CA TRP A 39 -13.07 -4.26 -0.14
C TRP A 39 -12.01 -5.31 -0.46
N ALA A 40 -12.35 -6.59 -0.40
CA ALA A 40 -11.48 -7.64 -0.92
C ALA A 40 -11.35 -7.50 -2.44
N CYS A 41 -10.11 -7.37 -2.92
CA CYS A 41 -9.83 -7.43 -4.35
C CYS A 41 -9.93 -8.88 -4.83
N ARG A 42 -10.63 -9.11 -5.94
CA ARG A 42 -10.78 -10.46 -6.52
C ARG A 42 -9.57 -10.89 -7.36
N PHE A 43 -8.66 -9.96 -7.63
CA PHE A 43 -7.52 -10.18 -8.50
C PHE A 43 -6.21 -10.23 -7.71
N GLY A 44 -5.34 -11.18 -8.07
CA GLY A 44 -4.02 -11.31 -7.44
C GLY A 44 -2.95 -10.42 -8.06
N ASN A 45 -3.20 -9.80 -9.21
CA ASN A 45 -2.25 -8.89 -9.86
C ASN A 45 -2.91 -7.85 -10.78
N VAL A 46 -2.22 -6.73 -11.01
CA VAL A 46 -2.67 -5.61 -11.84
C VAL A 46 -2.86 -6.00 -13.31
N LYS A 47 -2.06 -6.93 -13.84
CA LYS A 47 -2.20 -7.37 -15.24
C LYS A 47 -3.57 -7.98 -15.52
N ALA A 48 -4.12 -8.73 -14.56
CA ALA A 48 -5.45 -9.32 -14.67
C ALA A 48 -6.54 -8.24 -14.64
N ILE A 49 -6.40 -7.21 -13.79
CA ILE A 49 -7.33 -6.07 -13.72
C ILE A 49 -7.25 -5.24 -15.02
N LEU A 50 -6.06 -5.01 -15.56
CA LEU A 50 -5.87 -4.34 -16.85
C LEU A 50 -6.53 -5.11 -18.00
N HIS A 51 -6.44 -6.45 -17.99
CA HIS A 51 -7.14 -7.28 -18.96
C HIS A 51 -8.66 -7.13 -18.84
N LEU A 52 -9.20 -7.10 -17.60
CA LEU A 52 -10.61 -6.81 -17.36
C LEU A 52 -11.00 -5.44 -17.95
N LYS A 53 -10.25 -4.38 -17.63
CA LYS A 53 -10.52 -3.02 -18.14
C LYS A 53 -10.58 -2.98 -19.67
N LYS A 54 -9.64 -3.64 -20.34
CA LYS A 54 -9.63 -3.78 -21.80
C LYS A 54 -10.86 -4.53 -22.32
N SER A 55 -11.26 -5.61 -21.65
CA SER A 55 -12.44 -6.38 -22.07
C SER A 55 -13.75 -5.59 -21.96
N LEU A 56 -13.87 -4.73 -20.95
CA LEU A 56 -15.05 -3.87 -20.76
C LEU A 56 -15.09 -2.71 -21.77
N ASN A 57 -13.93 -2.19 -22.17
CA ASN A 57 -13.81 -1.00 -23.01
C ASN A 57 -13.28 -1.29 -24.42
N LEU A 58 -13.55 -2.48 -24.97
CA LEU A 58 -13.18 -2.88 -26.34
C LEU A 58 -11.69 -2.67 -26.69
N GLY A 59 -10.81 -2.83 -25.70
CA GLY A 59 -9.37 -2.69 -25.82
C GLY A 59 -8.82 -1.33 -25.41
N GLU A 60 -9.67 -0.30 -25.29
CA GLU A 60 -9.26 1.03 -24.83
C GLU A 60 -9.07 1.07 -23.32
N VAL A 61 -8.13 1.89 -22.85
CA VAL A 61 -7.88 2.09 -21.42
C VAL A 61 -7.60 3.57 -21.17
N PRO A 62 -8.42 4.26 -20.35
CA PRO A 62 -8.22 5.67 -20.04
C PRO A 62 -6.88 5.97 -19.37
N ASP A 63 -6.34 7.16 -19.61
CA ASP A 63 -5.07 7.61 -19.02
C ASP A 63 -5.08 7.59 -17.49
N SER A 64 -6.20 7.97 -16.86
CA SER A 64 -6.36 7.94 -15.40
C SER A 64 -6.16 6.53 -14.84
N PHE A 65 -6.70 5.51 -15.51
CA PHE A 65 -6.50 4.11 -15.16
C PHE A 65 -5.06 3.67 -15.40
N GLN A 66 -4.47 4.03 -16.55
CA GLN A 66 -3.09 3.67 -16.89
C GLN A 66 -2.08 4.21 -15.89
N ILE A 67 -2.26 5.44 -15.40
CA ILE A 67 -1.38 6.05 -14.40
C ILE A 67 -1.36 5.22 -13.11
N ILE A 68 -2.55 4.87 -12.60
CA ILE A 68 -2.66 4.06 -11.38
C ILE A 68 -2.13 2.65 -11.62
N ALA A 69 -2.58 1.98 -12.69
CA ALA A 69 -2.16 0.61 -13.01
C ALA A 69 -0.64 0.49 -13.18
N SER A 70 -0.02 1.42 -13.90
CA SER A 70 1.44 1.46 -14.09
C SER A 70 2.16 1.62 -12.76
N ARG A 71 1.64 2.46 -11.85
CA ARG A 71 2.24 2.62 -10.53
C ARG A 71 2.09 1.37 -9.69
N LEU A 72 0.91 0.75 -9.67
CA LEU A 72 0.69 -0.47 -8.91
C LEU A 72 1.55 -1.63 -9.43
N LEU A 73 1.75 -1.75 -10.75
CA LEU A 73 2.69 -2.73 -11.34
C LEU A 73 4.13 -2.53 -10.83
N ALA A 74 4.59 -1.28 -10.74
CA ALA A 74 5.91 -0.98 -10.19
C ALA A 74 6.00 -1.33 -8.69
N LEU A 75 4.92 -1.14 -7.94
CA LEU A 75 4.84 -1.53 -6.53
C LEU A 75 4.82 -3.06 -6.37
N GLU A 76 4.06 -3.80 -7.17
CA GLU A 76 4.10 -5.27 -7.19
C GLU A 76 5.53 -5.78 -7.40
N GLY A 77 6.22 -5.27 -8.42
CA GLY A 77 7.62 -5.61 -8.71
C GLY A 77 8.57 -5.29 -7.55
N THR A 78 8.25 -4.25 -6.76
CA THR A 78 9.01 -3.88 -5.57
C THR A 78 8.94 -4.98 -4.48
N PHE A 79 7.81 -5.68 -4.36
CA PHE A 79 7.63 -6.81 -3.45
C PHE A 79 8.21 -8.12 -3.98
N THR A 80 8.16 -8.36 -5.29
CA THR A 80 8.63 -9.62 -5.88
C THR A 80 10.13 -9.63 -6.19
N ASP A 81 10.65 -8.54 -6.76
CA ASP A 81 11.98 -8.55 -7.40
C ASP A 81 13.06 -7.95 -6.49
N GLY A 82 12.66 -7.31 -5.39
CA GLY A 82 13.58 -6.80 -4.40
C GLY A 82 14.54 -5.72 -4.94
N PHE A 83 14.04 -4.66 -5.54
CA PHE A 83 14.87 -3.48 -5.79
C PHE A 83 15.29 -2.79 -4.47
N ASP A 84 16.41 -2.05 -4.50
CA ASP A 84 16.83 -1.16 -3.41
C ASP A 84 15.78 -0.07 -3.24
N ASN A 85 14.91 -0.27 -2.26
CA ASN A 85 13.81 0.62 -1.94
C ASN A 85 13.89 1.00 -0.45
N ASN A 86 13.19 2.06 -0.07
CA ASN A 86 13.15 2.55 1.31
C ASN A 86 12.70 1.46 2.31
N ILE A 87 11.87 0.51 1.87
CA ILE A 87 11.37 -0.60 2.69
C ILE A 87 12.51 -1.55 3.05
N LYS A 88 13.38 -1.92 2.09
CA LYS A 88 14.57 -2.74 2.38
C LYS A 88 15.51 -2.06 3.36
N TYR A 89 15.70 -0.75 3.22
CA TYR A 89 16.56 0.02 4.12
C TYR A 89 16.03 0.01 5.57
N LEU A 90 14.70 0.07 5.73
CA LEU A 90 14.03 -0.08 7.02
C LEU A 90 14.13 -1.50 7.59
N LEU A 91 13.98 -2.52 6.76
CA LEU A 91 14.00 -3.92 7.21
C LEU A 91 15.42 -4.50 7.38
N ASN A 92 16.44 -3.80 6.90
CA ASN A 92 17.82 -4.22 7.02
C ASN A 92 18.31 -4.10 8.47
N LYS A 93 18.37 -5.24 9.17
CA LYS A 93 18.86 -5.33 10.56
C LYS A 93 20.27 -4.77 10.76
N ARG A 94 21.12 -4.74 9.73
CA ARG A 94 22.47 -4.13 9.83
C ARG A 94 22.41 -2.62 9.99
N ASN A 95 21.33 -1.99 9.51
CA ASN A 95 21.05 -0.56 9.66
C ASN A 95 20.43 -0.23 11.03
N TRP A 96 20.01 -1.21 11.82
CA TRP A 96 19.35 -0.94 13.09
C TRP A 96 20.37 -0.54 14.15
N ASN A 97 20.02 0.49 14.92
CA ASN A 97 20.74 0.85 16.13
C ASN A 97 20.06 0.17 17.33
N LEU A 98 20.53 -1.04 17.66
CA LEU A 98 19.91 -1.90 18.68
C LEU A 98 19.79 -1.25 20.06
N ALA A 99 20.68 -0.31 20.39
CA ALA A 99 20.63 0.44 21.65
C ALA A 99 19.35 1.30 21.78
N ASN A 100 18.77 1.73 20.66
CA ASN A 100 17.57 2.57 20.61
C ASN A 100 16.33 1.79 20.15
N CYS A 101 16.44 0.48 19.98
CA CYS A 101 15.33 -0.38 19.60
C CYS A 101 14.48 -0.74 20.83
N LYS A 102 13.16 -0.79 20.65
CA LYS A 102 12.24 -1.35 21.65
C LYS A 102 12.00 -2.82 21.32
N GLN A 103 12.21 -3.71 22.29
CA GLN A 103 12.07 -5.17 22.09
C GLN A 103 12.90 -5.70 20.89
N GLY A 104 14.08 -5.11 20.66
CA GLY A 104 14.95 -5.48 19.53
C GLY A 104 14.49 -5.01 18.16
N LYS A 105 13.42 -4.20 18.07
CA LYS A 105 12.90 -3.62 16.82
C LYS A 105 12.97 -2.08 16.81
N PRO A 106 13.30 -1.45 15.67
CA PRO A 106 13.22 0.00 15.50
C PRO A 106 11.80 0.51 15.73
N SER A 107 11.68 1.63 16.42
CA SER A 107 10.39 2.29 16.63
C SER A 107 10.07 3.22 15.47
N ILE A 108 8.91 3.06 14.85
CA ILE A 108 8.45 3.88 13.72
C ILE A 108 6.98 4.29 13.87
N SER A 109 6.59 5.39 13.24
CA SER A 109 5.21 5.82 13.01
C SER A 109 4.94 5.85 11.51
N LEU A 110 3.78 5.34 11.12
CA LEU A 110 3.31 5.30 9.74
C LEU A 110 2.20 6.34 9.54
N LYS A 111 2.23 7.02 8.40
CA LYS A 111 1.22 8.02 8.07
C LYS A 111 0.79 7.90 6.63
N ASN A 112 -0.48 7.56 6.42
CA ASN A 112 -1.16 7.75 5.15
C ASN A 112 -1.44 9.25 4.96
N HIS A 113 -1.12 9.76 3.80
CA HIS A 113 -1.33 11.16 3.46
C HIS A 113 -1.84 11.27 2.02
N CYS A 114 -3.10 11.64 1.87
CA CYS A 114 -3.67 11.94 0.56
C CYS A 114 -3.68 13.45 0.34
N ASN A 115 -3.10 13.89 -0.76
CA ASN A 115 -3.13 15.26 -1.22
C ASN A 115 -3.59 15.33 -2.69
N HIS A 116 -3.62 16.52 -3.28
CA HIS A 116 -4.08 16.71 -4.66
C HIS A 116 -3.21 16.00 -5.71
N TYR A 117 -1.95 15.70 -5.39
CA TYR A 117 -0.99 15.10 -6.33
C TYR A 117 -0.87 13.59 -6.17
N ALA A 118 -0.91 13.08 -4.94
CA ALA A 118 -0.70 11.67 -4.65
C ALA A 118 -1.33 11.22 -3.33
N PHE A 119 -1.47 9.91 -3.22
CA PHE A 119 -1.58 9.21 -1.94
C PHE A 119 -0.22 8.66 -1.55
N ASP A 120 0.27 9.07 -0.39
CA ASP A 120 1.60 8.71 0.12
C ASP A 120 1.50 7.92 1.42
N LEU A 121 2.30 6.87 1.55
CA LEU A 121 2.58 6.22 2.82
C LEU A 121 3.96 6.67 3.31
N HIS A 122 3.98 7.48 4.35
CA HIS A 122 5.20 7.92 5.00
C HIS A 122 5.57 7.01 6.18
N CYS A 123 6.88 6.93 6.43
CA CYS A 123 7.42 6.29 7.62
C CYS A 123 8.38 7.24 8.32
N PHE A 124 8.15 7.45 9.61
CA PHE A 124 8.93 8.32 10.47
C PHE A 124 9.52 7.51 11.61
N PRO A 125 10.83 7.50 11.82
CA PRO A 125 11.39 6.90 13.01
C PRO A 125 11.02 7.71 14.24
N VAL A 126 10.88 6.99 15.35
CA VAL A 126 10.53 7.58 16.64
C VAL A 126 11.81 7.81 17.41
N VAL A 127 12.12 9.08 17.66
CA VAL A 127 13.27 9.52 18.46
C VAL A 127 12.71 10.25 19.69
N ASN A 128 13.17 9.88 20.88
CA ASN A 128 12.67 10.45 22.15
C ASN A 128 11.14 10.40 22.28
N ASN A 129 10.54 9.28 21.86
CA ASN A 129 9.09 9.04 21.82
C ASN A 129 8.30 9.98 20.91
N GLN A 130 8.95 10.63 19.93
CA GLN A 130 8.28 11.49 18.95
C GLN A 130 8.66 11.10 17.51
N PRO A 131 7.70 10.99 16.58
CA PRO A 131 7.99 10.79 15.15
C PRO A 131 8.80 11.96 14.59
N GLN A 132 9.88 11.66 13.86
CA GLN A 132 10.74 12.67 13.26
C GLN A 132 10.65 12.63 11.73
N ALA A 133 10.20 13.72 11.12
CA ALA A 133 10.22 13.91 9.66
C ALA A 133 11.61 14.28 9.13
N LEU A 134 12.42 14.92 9.97
CA LEU A 134 13.81 15.26 9.71
C LEU A 134 14.66 14.70 10.84
N ILE A 135 15.71 13.98 10.49
CA ILE A 135 16.69 13.50 11.44
C ILE A 135 18.05 14.06 11.04
N LYS A 136 18.85 14.42 12.03
CA LYS A 136 20.25 14.76 11.78
C LYS A 136 20.99 13.53 11.24
N PRO A 137 21.89 13.69 10.27
CA PRO A 137 22.80 12.60 9.92
C PRO A 137 23.47 12.05 11.18
N PHE A 138 23.42 10.73 11.37
CA PHE A 138 24.01 10.03 12.53
C PHE A 138 23.46 10.45 13.90
N ASP A 139 22.17 10.78 14.00
CA ASP A 139 21.54 11.02 15.29
C ASP A 139 21.69 9.79 16.20
N VAL A 140 22.40 9.97 17.33
CA VAL A 140 22.74 8.91 18.27
C VAL A 140 21.50 8.28 18.91
N TYR A 141 20.37 8.98 18.93
CA TYR A 141 19.09 8.49 19.46
C TYR A 141 18.19 7.88 18.39
N SER A 142 18.61 7.92 17.12
CA SER A 142 17.85 7.29 16.03
C SER A 142 17.86 5.76 16.19
N PRO A 143 16.72 5.10 15.93
CA PRO A 143 16.67 3.63 15.89
C PRO A 143 17.30 3.06 14.61
N PHE A 144 17.66 3.92 13.65
CA PHE A 144 18.39 3.57 12.43
C PHE A 144 19.71 4.32 12.36
N LYS A 145 20.76 3.65 11.87
CA LYS A 145 22.07 4.26 11.62
C LYS A 145 21.97 5.29 10.49
N GLU A 146 21.27 4.92 9.43
CA GLU A 146 21.04 5.74 8.24
C GLU A 146 19.59 5.58 7.79
N PHE A 147 18.74 6.53 8.17
CA PHE A 147 17.39 6.70 7.61
C PHE A 147 16.95 8.14 7.86
N ASN A 148 16.62 8.89 6.82
CA ASN A 148 16.12 10.25 6.95
C ASN A 148 14.90 10.44 6.02
N PRO A 149 13.68 10.49 6.57
CA PRO A 149 12.46 10.61 5.78
C PRO A 149 12.45 11.81 4.82
N SER A 150 13.10 12.92 5.19
CA SER A 150 13.20 14.11 4.34
C SER A 150 14.03 13.90 3.06
N VAL A 151 14.96 12.94 3.07
CA VAL A 151 15.80 12.59 1.92
C VAL A 151 15.20 11.42 1.16
N THR A 152 14.69 10.41 1.88
CA THR A 152 14.16 9.19 1.28
C THR A 152 12.76 9.37 0.68
N GLY A 153 12.00 10.36 1.15
CA GLY A 153 10.61 10.55 0.76
C GLY A 153 9.68 9.47 1.31
N PRO A 154 8.46 9.34 0.77
CA PRO A 154 7.51 8.31 1.20
C PRO A 154 7.97 6.90 0.84
N LEU A 155 7.45 5.90 1.52
CA LEU A 155 7.68 4.49 1.20
C LEU A 155 6.95 4.09 -0.08
N ILE A 156 5.72 4.57 -0.22
CA ILE A 156 4.88 4.40 -1.39
C ILE A 156 4.28 5.75 -1.73
N SER A 157 4.15 6.03 -3.02
CA SER A 157 3.42 7.17 -3.56
C SER A 157 2.57 6.70 -4.73
N ILE A 158 1.26 6.89 -4.69
CA ILE A 158 0.34 6.56 -5.78
C ILE A 158 -0.17 7.88 -6.35
N PRO A 159 0.37 8.33 -7.51
CA PRO A 159 0.01 9.61 -8.07
C PRO A 159 -1.45 9.60 -8.49
N LYS A 160 -2.11 10.76 -8.42
CA LYS A 160 -3.47 10.97 -8.94
C LYS A 160 -4.55 10.05 -8.34
N LEU A 161 -4.28 9.43 -7.18
CA LEU A 161 -5.25 8.53 -6.56
C LEU A 161 -6.55 9.24 -6.20
N SER A 162 -6.49 10.46 -5.63
CA SER A 162 -7.71 11.22 -5.28
C SER A 162 -8.58 11.52 -6.50
N ASP A 163 -7.95 11.97 -7.60
CA ASP A 163 -8.63 12.22 -8.88
C ASP A 163 -9.25 10.91 -9.42
N PHE A 164 -8.53 9.79 -9.33
CA PHE A 164 -9.01 8.49 -9.77
C PHE A 164 -10.17 7.96 -8.92
N VAL A 165 -10.14 8.16 -7.59
CA VAL A 165 -11.25 7.83 -6.70
C VAL A 165 -12.49 8.63 -7.09
N ALA A 166 -12.38 9.93 -7.27
CA ALA A 166 -13.50 10.78 -7.68
C ALA A 166 -14.08 10.39 -9.06
N LEU A 167 -13.22 10.00 -10.00
CA LEU A 167 -13.64 9.47 -11.29
C LEU A 167 -14.37 8.13 -11.15
N THR A 168 -13.86 7.24 -10.31
CA THR A 168 -14.44 5.91 -10.10
C THR A 168 -15.82 6.01 -9.46
N ILE A 169 -15.98 6.90 -8.48
CA ILE A 169 -17.28 7.18 -7.86
C ILE A 169 -18.28 7.69 -8.90
N ARG A 170 -17.86 8.66 -9.72
CA ARG A 170 -18.77 9.33 -10.66
C ARG A 170 -19.21 8.43 -11.82
N CYS A 171 -18.30 7.63 -12.37
CA CYS A 171 -18.54 6.87 -13.60
C CYS A 171 -17.61 5.66 -13.77
N GLY A 172 -17.11 5.08 -12.68
CA GLY A 172 -16.21 3.92 -12.73
C GLY A 172 -16.92 2.64 -13.13
N ASP A 173 -16.22 1.78 -13.86
CA ASP A 173 -16.62 0.41 -14.12
C ASP A 173 -16.05 -0.56 -13.07
N GLU A 174 -16.36 -1.85 -13.24
CA GLU A 174 -15.90 -2.91 -12.34
C GLU A 174 -14.36 -2.96 -12.23
N ALA A 175 -13.63 -2.69 -13.32
CA ALA A 175 -12.18 -2.72 -13.29
C ALA A 175 -11.59 -1.52 -12.54
N ASP A 176 -12.22 -0.33 -12.62
CA ASP A 176 -11.80 0.84 -11.84
C ASP A 176 -11.88 0.57 -10.34
N MET A 177 -12.99 -0.03 -9.89
CA MET A 177 -13.16 -0.43 -8.49
C MET A 177 -12.17 -1.50 -8.05
N GLU A 178 -11.93 -2.53 -8.87
CA GLU A 178 -10.95 -3.56 -8.54
C GLU A 178 -9.53 -3.00 -8.46
N LEU A 179 -9.20 -2.00 -9.29
CA LEU A 179 -7.90 -1.33 -9.22
C LEU A 179 -7.74 -0.54 -7.91
N LEU A 180 -8.80 0.13 -7.44
CA LEU A 180 -8.79 0.80 -6.12
C LEU A 180 -8.66 -0.18 -4.96
N LYS A 181 -9.41 -1.28 -4.99
CA LYS A 181 -9.31 -2.34 -3.97
C LYS A 181 -7.92 -2.96 -3.96
N TYR A 182 -7.33 -3.19 -5.14
CA TYR A 182 -5.97 -3.71 -5.27
C TYR A 182 -4.93 -2.74 -4.70
N ALA A 183 -5.07 -1.44 -4.98
CA ALA A 183 -4.22 -0.40 -4.38
C ALA A 183 -4.32 -0.42 -2.85
N HIS A 184 -5.54 -0.47 -2.31
CA HIS A 184 -5.77 -0.56 -0.87
C HIS A 184 -5.12 -1.81 -0.27
N MET A 185 -5.34 -2.97 -0.88
CA MET A 185 -4.75 -4.24 -0.46
C MET A 185 -3.23 -4.18 -0.39
N LEU A 186 -2.55 -3.66 -1.42
CA LEU A 186 -1.08 -3.56 -1.42
C LEU A 186 -0.55 -2.65 -0.31
N VAL A 187 -1.20 -1.50 -0.07
CA VAL A 187 -0.80 -0.58 1.00
C VAL A 187 -0.99 -1.25 2.37
N THR A 188 -2.12 -1.92 2.59
CA THR A 188 -2.39 -2.64 3.85
C THR A 188 -1.39 -3.77 4.07
N GLN A 189 -1.08 -4.57 3.05
CA GLN A 189 -0.08 -5.63 3.15
C GLN A 189 1.31 -5.10 3.51
N LEU A 190 1.71 -3.93 3.00
CA LEU A 190 2.96 -3.30 3.42
C LEU A 190 2.90 -2.84 4.88
N ILE A 191 1.81 -2.22 5.31
CA ILE A 191 1.62 -1.81 6.70
C ILE A 191 1.72 -3.02 7.63
N ASP A 192 1.11 -4.15 7.26
CA ASP A 192 1.14 -5.40 8.03
C ASP A 192 2.56 -6.00 8.09
N LEU A 193 3.27 -5.99 6.95
CA LEU A 193 4.68 -6.42 6.88
C LEU A 193 5.55 -5.60 7.83
N LEU A 194 5.40 -4.27 7.81
CA LEU A 194 6.15 -3.35 8.67
C LEU A 194 5.77 -3.52 10.14
N SER A 195 4.47 -3.69 10.44
CA SER A 195 3.97 -3.91 11.81
C SER A 195 4.45 -5.23 12.40
N THR A 196 4.62 -6.25 11.56
CA THR A 196 5.20 -7.54 11.97
C THR A 196 6.71 -7.42 12.19
N SER A 197 7.40 -6.65 11.36
CA SER A 197 8.87 -6.61 11.33
C SER A 197 9.50 -5.58 12.26
N LEU A 198 8.82 -4.46 12.50
CA LEU A 198 9.28 -3.29 13.25
C LEU A 198 8.38 -3.05 14.47
N HIS A 199 8.73 -2.07 15.31
CA HIS A 199 7.85 -1.62 16.38
C HIS A 199 7.07 -0.39 15.91
N VAL A 200 5.90 -0.62 15.31
CA VAL A 200 5.02 0.46 14.86
C VAL A 200 4.28 1.02 16.08
N VAL A 201 4.53 2.29 16.40
CA VAL A 201 3.90 2.97 17.56
C VAL A 201 2.54 3.56 17.21
N GLU A 202 2.34 3.90 15.93
CA GLU A 202 1.17 4.59 15.45
C GLU A 202 1.03 4.37 13.93
N ILE A 203 -0.23 4.23 13.48
CA ILE A 203 -0.64 4.31 12.09
C ILE A 203 -1.70 5.41 12.02
N SER A 204 -1.47 6.44 11.22
CA SER A 204 -2.31 7.63 11.16
C SER A 204 -2.72 7.98 9.72
N GLY A 205 -3.77 8.81 9.60
CA GLY A 205 -4.31 9.25 8.31
C GLY A 205 -5.24 8.24 7.66
N GLN A 206 -6.02 8.71 6.68
CA GLN A 206 -7.05 7.90 6.04
C GLN A 206 -6.44 6.87 5.10
N SER A 207 -6.95 5.64 5.19
CA SER A 207 -6.76 4.59 4.19
C SER A 207 -7.46 4.94 2.87
N ILE A 208 -7.09 4.25 1.79
CA ILE A 208 -7.74 4.40 0.47
C ILE A 208 -9.25 4.12 0.57
N GLN A 209 -9.65 3.14 1.37
CA GLN A 209 -11.05 2.85 1.65
C GLN A 209 -11.76 4.03 2.32
N GLU A 210 -11.18 4.59 3.38
CA GLU A 210 -11.77 5.74 4.07
C GLU A 210 -11.84 6.97 3.18
N ILE A 211 -10.83 7.18 2.31
CA ILE A 211 -10.84 8.26 1.31
C ILE A 211 -12.02 8.08 0.36
N PHE A 212 -12.21 6.88 -0.19
CA PHE A 212 -13.32 6.55 -1.08
C PHE A 212 -14.68 6.83 -0.41
N ILE A 213 -14.85 6.41 0.84
CA ILE A 213 -16.08 6.64 1.60
C ILE A 213 -16.29 8.14 1.92
N SER A 214 -15.21 8.91 2.08
CA SER A 214 -15.28 10.33 2.48
C SER A 214 -15.46 11.33 1.33
N LEU A 215 -15.24 10.93 0.08
CA LEU A 215 -15.26 11.82 -1.08
C LEU A 215 -16.65 11.99 -1.74
N GLU A 216 -17.70 11.36 -1.19
CA GLU A 216 -19.10 11.66 -1.50
C GLU A 216 -19.79 12.47 -0.41
#